data_AF-A0A7W1RZC3-F1
#
_entry.id   AF-A0A7W1RZC3-F1
#
_cell.length_a   1.000
_cell.length_b   1.000
_cell.length_c   1.000
_cell.angle_alpha   90.00
_cell.angle_beta   90.00
_cell.angle_gamma   90.00
#
_symmetry.space_group_name_H-M   'P 1'
#
loop_
_entity.id
_entity.type
_entity.pdbx_description
1 polymer ?
#
loop_
_entity_poly.entity_id
_entity_poly.type
_entity_poly.pdbx_seq_one_letter_code
_entity_poly.pdbx_strand_id
1 'polypeptide(L)'
;DVSAAQAVPPDGLTPATSELLAVAIRSGGSTIGDFADHVLATPVEQQRRVLLRLQRDRGAVAAEVARRVLASHDPTLHAMGLATLRIAPAETADLAIFRRYAQVADSIDIRLIAIGALGDLGDLRSGSYLIDLLSESDARLVDAARGALEKLSGLRYGDNIAAWRKWLGKAEQSANELLPVLAKQLGQSEPAVVKAAISKLGSMPAQKAEAVELLTPVVQHDDAEIGALAGATLKKLGAPVPARTAIAADVSAAPRSIVTGAASLIVGRPLSDQLATLIAGALLLGLVGGIALMIFLMRTREVAAKVAKGMTRRLVKGAKGATQAIRKKITFTS
;
A
#
# COMPACT_ATOMS: atom_id res chain seq x y z
N ASP A 1 -35.18 -36.92 31.82
CA ASP A 1 -34.77 -36.33 30.54
C ASP A 1 -35.03 -34.83 30.48
N VAL A 2 -34.18 -34.06 31.14
CA VAL A 2 -34.06 -32.64 30.81
C VAL A 2 -33.16 -32.60 29.58
N SER A 3 -33.79 -32.49 28.41
CA SER A 3 -33.13 -32.22 27.14
C SER A 3 -32.14 -31.08 27.37
N ALA A 4 -30.85 -31.38 27.32
CA ALA A 4 -29.79 -30.39 27.43
C ALA A 4 -29.97 -29.43 26.25
N ALA A 5 -30.68 -28.32 26.47
CA ALA A 5 -30.74 -27.20 25.56
C ALA A 5 -29.29 -26.79 25.32
N GLN A 6 -28.74 -27.19 24.18
CA GLN A 6 -27.40 -26.80 23.76
C GLN A 6 -27.40 -25.28 23.75
N ALA A 7 -26.61 -24.69 24.65
CA ALA A 7 -26.49 -23.25 24.76
C ALA A 7 -26.06 -22.72 23.39
N VAL A 8 -26.95 -21.98 22.73
CA VAL A 8 -26.62 -21.30 21.48
C VAL A 8 -25.47 -20.36 21.81
N PRO A 9 -24.31 -20.49 21.13
CA PRO A 9 -23.18 -19.62 21.41
C PRO A 9 -23.58 -18.16 21.17
N PRO A 10 -22.96 -17.20 21.88
CA PRO A 10 -23.37 -15.80 21.85
C PRO A 10 -23.22 -15.14 20.47
N ASP A 11 -22.45 -15.73 19.56
CA ASP A 11 -22.32 -15.31 18.17
C ASP A 11 -23.44 -15.87 17.26
N GLY A 12 -24.28 -16.75 17.80
CA GLY A 12 -25.42 -17.34 17.12
C GLY A 12 -25.04 -18.24 15.96
N LEU A 13 -23.79 -18.70 15.88
CA LEU A 13 -23.34 -19.70 14.92
C LEU A 13 -23.70 -21.11 15.40
N THR A 14 -23.88 -22.05 14.47
CA THR A 14 -24.00 -23.45 14.88
C THR A 14 -22.65 -23.95 15.44
N PRO A 15 -22.64 -24.88 16.42
CA PRO A 15 -21.40 -25.43 16.96
C PRO A 15 -20.45 -25.95 15.87
N ALA A 16 -21.00 -26.62 14.84
CA ALA A 16 -20.23 -27.12 13.71
C ALA A 16 -19.57 -26.00 12.90
N THR A 17 -20.29 -24.92 12.58
CA THR A 17 -19.72 -23.77 11.87
C THR A 17 -18.62 -23.09 12.70
N SER A 18 -18.81 -22.94 14.01
CA SER A 18 -17.81 -22.35 14.91
C SER A 18 -16.56 -23.20 15.02
N GLU A 19 -16.71 -24.52 15.10
CA GLU A 19 -15.58 -25.46 15.13
C GLU A 19 -14.77 -25.40 13.83
N LEU A 20 -15.45 -25.45 12.68
CA LEU A 20 -14.80 -25.37 11.36
C LEU A 20 -14.09 -24.03 11.15
N LEU A 21 -14.70 -22.91 11.58
CA LEU A 21 -14.05 -21.61 11.54
C LEU A 21 -12.76 -21.61 12.39
N ALA A 22 -12.82 -22.17 13.60
CA ALA A 22 -11.67 -22.25 14.48
C ALA A 22 -10.56 -23.14 13.91
N VAL A 23 -10.93 -24.25 13.24
CA VAL A 23 -9.98 -25.11 12.50
C VAL A 23 -9.37 -24.35 11.33
N ALA A 24 -10.15 -23.65 10.52
CA ALA A 24 -9.67 -22.86 9.38
C ALA A 24 -8.70 -21.75 9.77
N ILE A 25 -8.95 -21.09 10.91
CA ILE A 25 -8.04 -20.08 11.46
C ILE A 25 -6.73 -20.73 11.94
N ARG A 26 -6.80 -21.85 12.67
CA ARG A 26 -5.60 -22.53 13.21
C ARG A 26 -4.76 -23.20 12.13
N SER A 27 -5.38 -23.72 11.07
CA SER A 27 -4.71 -24.50 10.02
C SER A 27 -3.93 -23.65 9.02
N GLY A 28 -3.98 -22.32 9.16
CA GLY A 28 -3.17 -21.38 8.39
C GLY A 28 -3.40 -21.41 6.88
N GLY A 29 -4.52 -21.94 6.39
CA GLY A 29 -4.81 -22.00 4.95
C GLY A 29 -5.37 -23.31 4.44
N SER A 30 -4.91 -24.44 4.99
CA SER A 30 -5.14 -25.76 4.36
C SER A 30 -6.61 -26.18 4.30
N THR A 31 -7.45 -25.67 5.20
CA THR A 31 -8.88 -26.00 5.27
C THR A 31 -9.78 -24.81 4.94
N ILE A 32 -9.23 -23.71 4.39
CA ILE A 32 -10.03 -22.50 4.13
C ILE A 32 -11.08 -22.77 3.03
N GLY A 33 -10.72 -23.52 1.99
CA GLY A 33 -11.64 -23.88 0.91
C GLY A 33 -12.85 -24.67 1.42
N ASP A 34 -12.59 -25.74 2.17
CA ASP A 34 -13.64 -26.58 2.77
C ASP A 34 -14.58 -25.78 3.69
N PHE A 35 -14.01 -24.86 4.48
CA PHE A 35 -14.81 -23.97 5.32
C PHE A 35 -15.66 -23.02 4.48
N ALA A 36 -15.11 -22.41 3.43
CA ALA A 36 -15.86 -21.51 2.55
C ALA A 36 -17.01 -22.23 1.82
N ASP A 37 -16.78 -23.46 1.36
CA ASP A 37 -17.82 -24.32 0.78
C ASP A 37 -18.90 -24.69 1.79
N HIS A 38 -18.50 -25.03 3.02
CA HIS A 38 -19.46 -25.26 4.10
C HIS A 38 -20.31 -24.02 4.36
N VAL A 39 -19.71 -22.82 4.45
CA VAL A 39 -20.45 -21.57 4.66
C VAL A 39 -21.46 -21.33 3.54
N LEU A 40 -21.06 -21.48 2.28
CA LEU A 40 -21.98 -21.31 1.15
C LEU A 40 -23.15 -22.31 1.13
N ALA A 41 -22.97 -23.49 1.71
CA ALA A 41 -24.03 -24.49 1.85
C ALA A 41 -25.01 -24.19 3.01
N THR A 42 -24.69 -23.26 3.91
CA THR A 42 -25.58 -22.88 5.02
C THR A 42 -26.67 -21.88 4.59
N PRO A 43 -27.78 -21.74 5.34
CA PRO A 43 -28.79 -20.72 5.08
C PRO A 43 -28.21 -19.29 5.09
N VAL A 44 -28.80 -18.37 4.31
CA VAL A 44 -28.34 -16.97 4.15
C VAL A 44 -28.10 -16.25 5.50
N GLU A 45 -28.97 -16.46 6.48
CA GLU A 45 -28.81 -15.88 7.83
C GLU A 45 -27.56 -16.39 8.55
N GLN A 46 -27.20 -17.66 8.34
CA GLN A 46 -25.97 -18.24 8.88
C GLN A 46 -24.74 -17.67 8.15
N GLN A 47 -24.81 -17.51 6.82
CA GLN A 47 -23.76 -16.87 6.03
C GLN A 47 -23.50 -15.42 6.50
N ARG A 48 -24.58 -14.65 6.72
CA ARG A 48 -24.52 -13.30 7.28
C ARG A 48 -23.81 -13.26 8.63
N ARG A 49 -24.15 -14.17 9.56
CA ARG A 49 -23.48 -14.24 10.88
C ARG A 49 -22.00 -14.55 10.75
N VAL A 50 -21.63 -15.48 9.86
CA VAL A 50 -20.24 -15.81 9.57
C VAL A 50 -19.49 -14.59 9.03
N LEU A 51 -20.05 -13.87 8.05
CA LEU A 51 -19.42 -12.66 7.51
C LEU A 51 -19.22 -11.58 8.57
N LEU A 52 -20.23 -11.31 9.42
CA LEU A 52 -20.09 -10.37 10.54
C LEU A 52 -19.00 -10.77 11.53
N ARG A 53 -18.84 -12.08 11.77
CA ARG A 53 -17.77 -12.59 12.63
C ARG A 53 -16.40 -12.40 11.97
N LEU A 54 -16.27 -12.75 10.70
CA LEU A 54 -15.04 -12.63 9.91
C LEU A 54 -14.58 -11.18 9.75
N GLN A 55 -15.51 -10.22 9.74
CA GLN A 55 -15.17 -8.80 9.72
C GLN A 55 -14.35 -8.35 10.94
N ARG A 56 -14.39 -9.09 12.06
CA ARG A 56 -13.58 -8.81 13.24
C ARG A 56 -12.17 -9.39 13.14
N ASP A 57 -12.00 -10.48 12.40
CA ASP A 57 -10.76 -11.26 12.37
C ASP A 57 -9.81 -10.83 11.24
N ARG A 58 -10.33 -10.14 10.20
CA ARG A 58 -9.55 -9.52 9.09
C ARG A 58 -8.48 -10.44 8.46
N GLY A 59 -8.61 -11.75 8.57
CA GLY A 59 -7.61 -12.72 8.12
C GLY A 59 -7.85 -13.23 6.70
N ALA A 60 -6.98 -14.13 6.23
CA ALA A 60 -7.10 -14.77 4.92
C ALA A 60 -8.41 -15.57 4.76
N VAL A 61 -8.92 -16.16 5.85
CA VAL A 61 -10.23 -16.84 5.88
C VAL A 61 -11.36 -15.88 5.50
N ALA A 62 -11.30 -14.63 6.01
CA ALA A 62 -12.29 -13.61 5.71
C ALA A 62 -12.29 -13.24 4.22
N ALA A 63 -11.11 -13.09 3.62
CA ALA A 63 -10.97 -12.79 2.21
C ALA A 63 -11.53 -13.91 1.30
N GLU A 64 -11.18 -15.17 1.58
CA GLU A 64 -11.65 -16.30 0.76
C GLU A 64 -13.17 -16.50 0.85
N VAL A 65 -13.73 -16.50 2.06
CA VAL A 65 -15.19 -16.60 2.24
C VAL A 65 -15.90 -15.45 1.54
N ALA A 66 -15.38 -14.23 1.66
CA ALA A 66 -15.95 -13.07 0.98
C ALA A 66 -15.92 -13.20 -0.55
N ARG A 67 -14.81 -13.68 -1.14
CA ARG A 67 -14.71 -13.94 -2.59
C ARG A 67 -15.73 -14.97 -3.06
N ARG A 68 -15.89 -16.06 -2.32
CA ARG A 68 -16.89 -17.10 -2.64
C ARG A 68 -18.32 -16.60 -2.53
N VAL A 69 -18.63 -15.81 -1.51
CA VAL A 69 -19.92 -15.13 -1.38
C VAL A 69 -20.18 -14.18 -2.55
N LEU A 70 -19.18 -13.42 -3.00
CA LEU A 70 -19.30 -12.50 -4.14
C LEU A 70 -19.41 -13.19 -5.50
N ALA A 71 -18.98 -14.45 -5.58
CA ALA A 71 -19.19 -15.33 -6.73
C ALA A 71 -20.59 -15.98 -6.71
N SER A 72 -21.27 -15.99 -5.56
CA SER A 72 -22.64 -16.47 -5.47
C SER A 72 -23.62 -15.48 -6.15
N HIS A 73 -24.78 -16.00 -6.58
CA HIS A 73 -25.82 -15.21 -7.23
C HIS A 73 -26.72 -14.44 -6.26
N ASP A 74 -26.41 -14.42 -4.95
CA ASP A 74 -27.25 -13.77 -3.94
C ASP A 74 -26.82 -12.30 -3.70
N PRO A 75 -27.55 -11.31 -4.24
CA PRO A 75 -27.22 -9.90 -4.08
C PRO A 75 -27.32 -9.42 -2.63
N THR A 76 -28.08 -10.11 -1.77
CA THR A 76 -28.26 -9.72 -0.37
C THR A 76 -26.98 -9.87 0.46
N LEU A 77 -26.06 -10.73 0.00
CA LEU A 77 -24.78 -10.99 0.65
C LEU A 77 -23.64 -10.20 0.01
N HIS A 78 -23.81 -9.63 -1.18
CA HIS A 78 -22.73 -8.91 -1.88
C HIS A 78 -22.20 -7.71 -1.10
N ALA A 79 -23.08 -6.90 -0.50
CA ALA A 79 -22.66 -5.76 0.32
C ALA A 79 -21.77 -6.22 1.49
N MET A 80 -22.15 -7.31 2.16
CA MET A 80 -21.38 -7.89 3.26
C MET A 80 -20.09 -8.53 2.79
N GLY A 81 -20.12 -9.26 1.68
CA GLY A 81 -18.94 -9.83 1.04
C GLY A 81 -17.92 -8.75 0.69
N LEU A 82 -18.34 -7.66 0.04
CA LEU A 82 -17.45 -6.54 -0.27
C LEU A 82 -16.90 -5.85 0.98
N ALA A 83 -17.75 -5.62 1.99
CA ALA A 83 -17.31 -5.01 3.25
C ALA A 83 -16.28 -5.89 3.98
N THR A 84 -16.48 -7.21 3.99
CA THR A 84 -15.55 -8.18 4.55
C THR A 84 -14.25 -8.23 3.74
N LEU A 85 -14.32 -8.29 2.41
CA LEU A 85 -13.15 -8.34 1.55
C LEU A 85 -12.30 -7.07 1.68
N ARG A 86 -12.94 -5.91 1.80
CA ARG A 86 -12.28 -4.61 1.94
C ARG A 86 -11.40 -4.51 3.19
N ILE A 87 -11.79 -5.16 4.29
CA ILE A 87 -11.05 -5.11 5.56
C ILE A 87 -10.16 -6.32 5.81
N ALA A 88 -10.33 -7.38 5.02
CA ALA A 88 -9.39 -8.49 4.93
C ALA A 88 -8.13 -8.05 4.13
N PRO A 89 -7.04 -8.83 4.13
CA PRO A 89 -5.90 -8.61 3.24
C PRO A 89 -6.34 -8.81 1.80
N ALA A 90 -6.86 -7.73 1.19
CA ALA A 90 -7.27 -7.72 -0.19
C ALA A 90 -6.05 -7.81 -1.10
N GLU A 91 -6.16 -8.63 -2.13
CA GLU A 91 -5.13 -8.83 -3.13
C GLU A 91 -5.37 -7.96 -4.35
N THR A 92 -4.35 -7.81 -5.19
CA THR A 92 -4.48 -7.16 -6.49
C THR A 92 -5.50 -7.86 -7.40
N ALA A 93 -5.73 -9.16 -7.21
CA ALA A 93 -6.78 -9.91 -7.88
C ALA A 93 -8.20 -9.39 -7.55
N ASP A 94 -8.41 -8.85 -6.35
CA ASP A 94 -9.71 -8.33 -5.89
C ASP A 94 -10.08 -7.00 -6.57
N LEU A 95 -9.11 -6.34 -7.19
CA LEU A 95 -9.32 -5.09 -7.94
C LEU A 95 -10.42 -5.24 -8.99
N ALA A 96 -10.42 -6.37 -9.72
CA ALA A 96 -11.41 -6.64 -10.76
C ALA A 96 -12.81 -6.79 -10.17
N ILE A 97 -12.91 -7.42 -8.98
CA ILE A 97 -14.16 -7.58 -8.24
C ILE A 97 -14.69 -6.20 -7.83
N PHE A 98 -13.89 -5.39 -7.14
CA PHE A 98 -14.31 -4.06 -6.71
C PHE A 98 -14.66 -3.15 -7.89
N ARG A 99 -13.88 -3.16 -8.96
CA ARG A 99 -14.19 -2.36 -10.16
C ARG A 99 -15.53 -2.76 -10.78
N ARG A 100 -15.79 -4.06 -10.92
CA ARG A 100 -17.06 -4.57 -11.44
C ARG A 100 -18.22 -4.07 -10.59
N TYR A 101 -18.18 -4.28 -9.27
CA TYR A 101 -19.26 -3.83 -8.38
C TYR A 101 -19.43 -2.32 -8.34
N ALA A 102 -18.35 -1.54 -8.43
CA ALA A 102 -18.45 -0.10 -8.50
C ALA A 102 -19.18 0.39 -9.77
N GLN A 103 -19.06 -0.36 -10.88
CA GLN A 103 -19.60 0.00 -12.19
C GLN A 103 -21.03 -0.48 -12.42
N VAL A 104 -21.33 -1.75 -12.10
CA VAL A 104 -22.57 -2.41 -12.54
C VAL A 104 -23.56 -2.71 -11.42
N ALA A 105 -23.24 -2.43 -10.15
CA ALA A 105 -24.18 -2.70 -9.07
C ALA A 105 -25.33 -1.69 -9.06
N ASP A 106 -26.56 -2.20 -9.01
CA ASP A 106 -27.77 -1.37 -8.91
C ASP A 106 -27.86 -0.64 -7.57
N SER A 107 -27.35 -1.26 -6.49
CA SER A 107 -27.36 -0.67 -5.16
C SER A 107 -26.23 0.35 -5.00
N ILE A 108 -26.61 1.58 -4.65
CA ILE A 108 -25.68 2.66 -4.34
C ILE A 108 -24.71 2.29 -3.21
N ASP A 109 -25.19 1.61 -2.17
CA ASP A 109 -24.36 1.24 -1.02
C ASP A 109 -23.25 0.25 -1.42
N ILE A 110 -23.58 -0.69 -2.32
CA ILE A 110 -22.61 -1.62 -2.90
C ILE A 110 -21.54 -0.86 -3.70
N ARG A 111 -21.96 0.09 -4.55
CA ARG A 111 -21.02 0.94 -5.31
C ARG A 111 -20.10 1.72 -4.38
N LEU A 112 -20.64 2.33 -3.31
CA LEU A 112 -19.87 3.11 -2.33
C LEU A 112 -18.83 2.26 -1.60
N ILE A 113 -19.20 1.03 -1.17
CA ILE A 113 -18.26 0.10 -0.53
C ILE A 113 -17.13 -0.25 -1.51
N ALA A 114 -17.47 -0.57 -2.76
CA ALA A 114 -16.51 -0.93 -3.79
C ALA A 114 -15.55 0.23 -4.12
N ILE A 115 -16.04 1.45 -4.28
CA ILE A 115 -15.22 2.66 -4.49
C ILE A 115 -14.26 2.89 -3.32
N GLY A 116 -14.75 2.74 -2.08
CA GLY A 116 -13.93 2.85 -0.88
C GLY A 116 -12.80 1.81 -0.87
N ALA A 117 -13.09 0.57 -1.28
CA ALA A 117 -12.10 -0.49 -1.38
C ALA A 117 -11.05 -0.23 -2.46
N LEU A 118 -11.44 0.33 -3.62
CA LEU A 118 -10.48 0.74 -4.66
C LEU A 118 -9.49 1.79 -4.13
N GLY A 119 -9.96 2.73 -3.31
CA GLY A 119 -9.10 3.71 -2.64
C GLY A 119 -8.16 3.10 -1.60
N ASP A 120 -8.62 2.12 -0.82
CA ASP A 120 -7.83 1.43 0.21
C ASP A 120 -6.76 0.48 -0.39
N LEU A 121 -7.06 -0.12 -1.55
CA LEU A 121 -6.11 -0.92 -2.33
C LEU A 121 -4.94 -0.07 -2.84
N GLY A 122 -5.16 1.21 -3.14
CA GLY A 122 -4.10 2.11 -3.60
C GLY A 122 -3.56 1.74 -4.99
N ASP A 123 -4.39 1.14 -5.84
CA ASP A 123 -4.01 0.72 -7.18
C ASP A 123 -4.22 1.85 -8.21
N LEU A 124 -3.14 2.28 -8.87
CA LEU A 124 -3.17 3.38 -9.83
C LEU A 124 -4.12 3.14 -11.00
N ARG A 125 -4.32 1.88 -11.39
CA ARG A 125 -5.18 1.50 -12.51
C ARG A 125 -6.63 1.90 -12.26
N SER A 126 -7.03 2.10 -11.00
CA SER A 126 -8.35 2.61 -10.63
C SER A 126 -8.49 4.11 -10.76
N GLY A 127 -7.37 4.85 -10.88
CA GLY A 127 -7.35 6.30 -10.91
C GLY A 127 -8.26 6.89 -11.98
N SER A 128 -8.18 6.41 -13.23
CA SER A 128 -9.04 6.93 -14.32
C SER A 128 -10.52 6.76 -14.00
N TYR A 129 -10.90 5.56 -13.54
CA TYR A 129 -12.29 5.26 -13.19
C TYR A 129 -12.80 6.14 -12.03
N LEU A 130 -11.99 6.30 -10.98
CA LEU A 130 -12.33 7.16 -9.84
C LEU A 130 -12.45 8.63 -10.25
N ILE A 131 -11.63 9.10 -11.21
CA ILE A 131 -11.73 10.46 -11.75
C ILE A 131 -13.03 10.65 -12.51
N ASP A 132 -13.44 9.67 -13.32
CA ASP A 132 -14.66 9.77 -14.10
C ASP A 132 -15.90 9.81 -13.19
N LEU A 133 -15.87 9.11 -12.05
CA LEU A 133 -16.91 9.17 -11.01
C LEU A 133 -17.09 10.56 -10.38
N LEU A 134 -16.13 11.49 -10.51
CA LEU A 134 -16.31 12.87 -10.06
C LEU A 134 -17.32 13.66 -10.93
N SER A 135 -17.71 13.12 -12.08
CA SER A 135 -18.73 13.71 -12.96
C SER A 135 -20.11 13.08 -12.80
N GLU A 136 -20.26 12.12 -11.88
CA GLU A 136 -21.55 11.47 -11.60
C GLU A 136 -22.55 12.43 -10.96
N SER A 137 -23.85 12.18 -11.18
CA SER A 137 -24.91 13.02 -10.62
C SER A 137 -25.18 12.74 -9.14
N ASP A 138 -24.91 11.52 -8.64
CA ASP A 138 -25.10 11.17 -7.23
C ASP A 138 -23.91 11.70 -6.40
N ALA A 139 -24.18 12.69 -5.55
CA ALA A 139 -23.19 13.34 -4.71
C ALA A 139 -22.42 12.36 -3.80
N ARG A 140 -23.04 11.26 -3.37
CA ARG A 140 -22.38 10.26 -2.52
C ARG A 140 -21.28 9.53 -3.29
N LEU A 141 -21.50 9.24 -4.58
CA LEU A 141 -20.48 8.63 -5.43
C LEU A 141 -19.31 9.58 -5.67
N VAL A 142 -19.61 10.86 -5.93
CA VAL A 142 -18.59 11.91 -6.09
C VAL A 142 -17.74 12.02 -4.83
N ASP A 143 -18.36 12.08 -3.64
CA ASP A 143 -17.64 12.15 -2.36
C ASP A 143 -16.81 10.90 -2.08
N ALA A 144 -17.34 9.71 -2.36
CA ALA A 144 -16.60 8.46 -2.22
C ALA A 144 -15.41 8.40 -3.18
N ALA A 145 -15.58 8.81 -4.43
CA ALA A 145 -14.53 8.85 -5.44
C ALA A 145 -13.44 9.86 -5.09
N ARG A 146 -13.83 11.04 -4.61
CA ARG A 146 -12.91 12.05 -4.07
C ARG A 146 -12.08 11.45 -2.93
N GLY A 147 -12.74 10.86 -1.92
CA GLY A 147 -12.05 10.22 -0.79
C GLY A 147 -11.10 9.09 -1.21
N ALA A 148 -11.48 8.30 -2.22
CA ALA A 148 -10.63 7.25 -2.77
C ALA A 148 -9.39 7.82 -3.51
N LEU A 149 -9.55 8.89 -4.29
CA LEU A 149 -8.44 9.59 -4.95
C LEU A 149 -7.48 10.25 -3.95
N GLU A 150 -8.00 10.82 -2.86
CA GLU A 150 -7.17 11.38 -1.80
C GLU A 150 -6.35 10.30 -1.10
N LYS A 151 -6.92 9.12 -0.84
CA LYS A 151 -6.18 7.97 -0.29
C LYS A 151 -5.11 7.45 -1.25
N LEU A 152 -5.46 7.31 -2.52
CA LEU A 152 -4.56 6.81 -3.57
C LEU A 152 -3.35 7.73 -3.79
N SER A 153 -3.56 9.05 -3.74
CA SER A 153 -2.54 10.05 -4.08
C SER A 153 -1.85 10.69 -2.88
N GLY A 154 -2.51 10.75 -1.72
CA GLY A 154 -2.14 11.62 -0.59
C GLY A 154 -2.36 13.11 -0.85
N LEU A 155 -3.05 13.48 -1.93
CA LEU A 155 -3.29 14.87 -2.36
C LEU A 155 -4.76 15.23 -2.23
N ARG A 156 -5.08 16.53 -2.17
CA ARG A 156 -6.45 17.04 -2.08
C ARG A 156 -6.72 18.04 -3.20
N TYR A 157 -7.27 17.58 -4.32
CA TYR A 157 -7.70 18.45 -5.42
C TYR A 157 -9.21 18.71 -5.45
N GLY A 158 -9.97 18.14 -4.51
CA GLY A 158 -11.44 18.22 -4.51
C GLY A 158 -12.01 17.64 -5.80
N ASP A 159 -12.91 18.39 -6.43
CA ASP A 159 -13.58 18.00 -7.68
C ASP A 159 -12.86 18.48 -8.94
N ASN A 160 -11.59 18.92 -8.81
CA ASN A 160 -10.81 19.38 -9.96
C ASN A 160 -10.31 18.19 -10.80
N ILE A 161 -11.19 17.69 -11.68
CA ILE A 161 -10.93 16.58 -12.61
C ILE A 161 -9.64 16.81 -13.42
N ALA A 162 -9.38 18.03 -13.89
CA ALA A 162 -8.20 18.34 -14.68
C ALA A 162 -6.90 18.19 -13.87
N ALA A 163 -6.89 18.60 -12.59
CA ALA A 163 -5.77 18.40 -11.69
C ALA A 163 -5.53 16.91 -11.42
N TRP A 164 -6.61 16.14 -11.18
CA TRP A 164 -6.52 14.69 -11.00
C TRP A 164 -5.96 13.97 -12.22
N ARG A 165 -6.46 14.26 -13.44
CA ARG A 165 -5.95 13.66 -14.69
C ARG A 165 -4.48 13.97 -14.91
N LYS A 166 -4.07 15.22 -14.64
CA LYS A 166 -2.67 15.64 -14.74
C LYS A 166 -1.77 14.92 -13.74
N TRP A 167 -2.24 14.72 -12.51
CA TRP A 167 -1.52 13.94 -11.50
C TRP A 167 -1.40 12.48 -11.93
N LEU A 168 -2.51 11.86 -12.36
CA LEU A 168 -2.54 10.45 -12.76
C LEU A 168 -1.54 10.19 -13.90
N GLY A 169 -1.56 11.01 -14.96
CA GLY A 169 -0.60 10.85 -16.06
C GLY A 169 0.87 10.98 -15.64
N LYS A 170 1.18 11.84 -14.66
CA LYS A 170 2.54 11.92 -14.09
C LYS A 170 2.89 10.71 -13.24
N ALA A 171 1.93 10.20 -12.46
CA ALA A 171 2.13 9.03 -11.62
C ALA A 171 2.36 7.78 -12.48
N GLU A 172 1.57 7.60 -13.54
CA GLU A 172 1.72 6.51 -14.52
C GLU A 172 3.05 6.61 -15.26
N GLN A 173 3.42 7.80 -15.75
CA GLN A 173 4.73 8.01 -16.37
C GLN A 173 5.88 7.65 -15.41
N SER A 174 5.81 8.14 -14.16
CA SER A 174 6.84 7.85 -13.15
C SER A 174 6.91 6.36 -12.84
N ALA A 175 5.77 5.66 -12.78
CA ALA A 175 5.72 4.22 -12.56
C ALA A 175 6.39 3.46 -13.72
N ASN A 176 6.05 3.81 -14.97
CA ASN A 176 6.61 3.19 -16.17
C ASN A 176 8.14 3.39 -16.28
N GLU A 177 8.65 4.53 -15.83
CA GLU A 177 10.09 4.82 -15.84
C GLU A 177 10.82 4.15 -14.66
N LEU A 178 10.25 4.18 -13.44
CA LEU A 178 10.95 3.77 -12.22
C LEU A 178 10.81 2.28 -11.91
N LEU A 179 9.65 1.67 -12.13
CA LEU A 179 9.41 0.27 -11.71
C LEU A 179 10.38 -0.71 -12.38
N PRO A 180 10.70 -0.62 -13.69
CA PRO A 180 11.69 -1.52 -14.30
C PRO A 180 13.09 -1.35 -13.72
N VAL A 181 13.47 -0.11 -13.36
CA VAL A 181 14.77 0.19 -12.74
C VAL A 181 14.84 -0.40 -11.34
N LEU A 182 13.79 -0.23 -10.54
CA LEU A 182 13.69 -0.77 -9.18
C LEU A 182 13.66 -2.31 -9.20
N ALA A 183 12.89 -2.91 -10.11
CA ALA A 183 12.88 -4.36 -10.30
C ALA A 183 14.28 -4.91 -10.63
N LYS A 184 15.01 -4.23 -11.54
CA LYS A 184 16.40 -4.59 -11.85
C LYS A 184 17.32 -4.44 -10.63
N GLN A 185 17.14 -3.40 -9.83
CA GLN A 185 17.94 -3.16 -8.62
C GLN A 185 17.68 -4.20 -7.52
N LEU A 186 16.45 -4.68 -7.38
CA LEU A 186 16.11 -5.74 -6.42
C LEU A 186 16.79 -7.08 -6.76
N GLY A 187 17.13 -7.32 -8.02
CA GLY A 187 17.86 -8.52 -8.45
C GLY A 187 19.39 -8.39 -8.40
N GLN A 188 19.95 -7.29 -7.90
CA GLN A 188 21.40 -7.12 -7.81
C GLN A 188 21.95 -7.75 -6.53
N SER A 189 23.20 -8.23 -6.60
CA SER A 189 23.87 -8.84 -5.45
C SER A 189 24.34 -7.83 -4.40
N GLU A 190 24.39 -6.53 -4.72
CA GLU A 190 24.88 -5.50 -3.80
C GLU A 190 23.80 -5.09 -2.78
N PRO A 191 23.98 -5.36 -1.47
CA PRO A 191 22.92 -5.15 -0.48
C PRO A 191 22.46 -3.69 -0.36
N ALA A 192 23.36 -2.73 -0.54
CA ALA A 192 23.03 -1.30 -0.47
C ALA A 192 22.05 -0.88 -1.56
N VAL A 193 22.21 -1.44 -2.78
CA VAL A 193 21.32 -1.14 -3.92
C VAL A 193 19.93 -1.74 -3.70
N VAL A 194 19.86 -2.98 -3.23
CA VAL A 194 18.60 -3.66 -2.92
C VAL A 194 17.83 -2.91 -1.82
N LYS A 195 18.50 -2.55 -0.71
CA LYS A 195 17.88 -1.78 0.39
C LYS A 195 17.36 -0.42 -0.06
N ALA A 196 18.10 0.27 -0.94
CA ALA A 196 17.66 1.54 -1.51
C ALA A 196 16.40 1.36 -2.41
N ALA A 197 16.36 0.30 -3.22
CA ALA A 197 15.20 -0.02 -4.05
C ALA A 197 13.97 -0.36 -3.20
N ILE A 198 14.11 -1.19 -2.16
CA ILE A 198 13.02 -1.50 -1.22
C ILE A 198 12.46 -0.23 -0.57
N SER A 199 13.36 0.62 -0.05
CA SER A 199 12.96 1.88 0.58
C SER A 199 12.23 2.81 -0.39
N LYS A 200 12.68 2.85 -1.64
CA LYS A 200 12.04 3.66 -2.69
C LYS A 200 10.64 3.14 -3.01
N LEU A 201 10.45 1.83 -3.17
CA LEU A 201 9.13 1.21 -3.36
C LEU A 201 8.18 1.53 -2.19
N GLY A 202 8.66 1.47 -0.95
CA GLY A 202 7.90 1.86 0.25
C GLY A 202 7.53 3.34 0.37
N SER A 203 7.98 4.18 -0.56
CA SER A 203 7.65 5.61 -0.65
C SER A 203 6.72 5.96 -1.81
N MET A 204 6.24 4.95 -2.55
CA MET A 204 5.41 5.09 -3.76
C MET A 204 3.97 4.64 -3.47
N PRO A 205 3.16 5.43 -2.74
CA PRO A 205 1.81 5.01 -2.30
C PRO A 205 0.87 4.75 -3.47
N ALA A 206 1.05 5.48 -4.57
CA ALA A 206 0.25 5.34 -5.79
C ALA A 206 0.59 4.07 -6.59
N GLN A 207 1.72 3.41 -6.31
CA GLN A 207 2.14 2.15 -6.94
C GLN A 207 2.19 1.01 -5.93
N LYS A 208 1.27 1.03 -4.96
CA LYS A 208 1.24 0.05 -3.86
C LYS A 208 1.13 -1.37 -4.39
N ALA A 209 0.24 -1.61 -5.36
CA ALA A 209 0.03 -2.92 -5.96
C ALA A 209 1.31 -3.50 -6.59
N GLU A 210 1.97 -2.71 -7.45
CA GLU A 210 3.20 -3.11 -8.15
C GLU A 210 4.37 -3.23 -7.17
N ALA A 211 4.46 -2.34 -6.19
CA ALA A 211 5.48 -2.43 -5.13
C ALA A 211 5.33 -3.72 -4.31
N VAL A 212 4.10 -4.13 -4.00
CA VAL A 212 3.83 -5.39 -3.30
C VAL A 212 4.30 -6.57 -4.14
N GLU A 213 3.91 -6.63 -5.41
CA GLU A 213 4.31 -7.69 -6.33
C GLU A 213 5.84 -7.84 -6.44
N LEU A 214 6.56 -6.72 -6.53
CA LEU A 214 8.02 -6.71 -6.58
C LEU A 214 8.69 -7.10 -5.25
N LEU A 215 8.09 -6.73 -4.11
CA LEU A 215 8.67 -6.99 -2.79
C LEU A 215 8.37 -8.38 -2.27
N THR A 216 7.25 -9.00 -2.65
CA THR A 216 6.86 -10.36 -2.20
C THR A 216 7.97 -11.40 -2.36
N PRO A 217 8.66 -11.54 -3.51
CA PRO A 217 9.76 -12.52 -3.61
C PRO A 217 11.00 -12.12 -2.77
N VAL A 218 11.26 -10.83 -2.58
CA VAL A 218 12.43 -10.30 -1.85
C VAL A 218 12.36 -10.60 -0.35
N VAL A 219 11.16 -10.88 0.16
CA VAL A 219 10.97 -11.33 1.54
C VAL A 219 11.72 -12.65 1.81
N GLN A 220 11.92 -13.51 0.81
CA GLN A 220 12.67 -14.77 0.92
C GLN A 220 14.16 -14.63 0.57
N HIS A 221 14.71 -13.41 0.59
CA HIS A 221 16.11 -13.17 0.26
C HIS A 221 17.06 -13.82 1.28
N ASP A 222 18.20 -14.36 0.82
CA ASP A 222 19.18 -15.07 1.66
C ASP A 222 19.77 -14.19 2.77
N ASP A 223 19.97 -12.90 2.47
CA ASP A 223 20.29 -11.88 3.48
C ASP A 223 19.05 -11.53 4.32
N ALA A 224 19.12 -11.90 5.61
CA ALA A 224 18.03 -11.71 6.57
C ALA A 224 17.66 -10.23 6.80
N GLU A 225 18.58 -9.28 6.69
CA GLU A 225 18.27 -7.86 6.84
C GLU A 225 17.45 -7.35 5.65
N ILE A 226 17.77 -7.82 4.43
CA ILE A 226 17.01 -7.49 3.22
C ILE A 226 15.59 -8.07 3.31
N GLY A 227 15.46 -9.35 3.68
CA GLY A 227 14.16 -9.99 3.86
C GLY A 227 13.30 -9.31 4.92
N ALA A 228 13.90 -8.93 6.05
CA ALA A 228 13.21 -8.18 7.11
C ALA A 228 12.77 -6.78 6.66
N LEU A 229 13.62 -6.05 5.93
CA LEU A 229 13.28 -4.73 5.39
C LEU A 229 12.15 -4.81 4.36
N ALA A 230 12.17 -5.81 3.47
CA ALA A 230 11.09 -6.06 2.52
C ALA A 230 9.78 -6.37 3.24
N GLY A 231 9.80 -7.26 4.24
CA GLY A 231 8.62 -7.59 5.06
C GLY A 231 8.05 -6.39 5.83
N ALA A 232 8.91 -5.57 6.44
CA ALA A 232 8.50 -4.33 7.10
C ALA A 232 7.87 -3.33 6.10
N THR A 233 8.43 -3.25 4.89
CA THR A 233 7.91 -2.39 3.83
C THR A 233 6.56 -2.87 3.33
N LEU A 234 6.36 -4.18 3.11
CA LEU A 234 5.05 -4.76 2.78
C LEU A 234 4.01 -4.46 3.87
N LYS A 235 4.37 -4.62 5.15
CA LYS A 235 3.50 -4.29 6.28
C LYS A 235 3.10 -2.81 6.28
N LYS A 236 4.04 -1.90 6.00
CA LYS A 236 3.77 -0.46 5.86
C LYS A 236 2.81 -0.17 4.68
N LEU A 237 2.95 -0.91 3.59
CA LEU A 237 2.03 -0.85 2.44
C LEU A 237 0.67 -1.50 2.75
N GLY A 238 0.50 -2.16 3.90
CA GLY A 238 -0.73 -2.86 4.30
C GLY A 238 -0.93 -4.18 3.56
N ALA A 239 0.14 -4.76 3.01
CA ALA A 239 0.10 -6.07 2.39
C ALA A 239 0.36 -7.17 3.42
N PRO A 240 -0.22 -8.37 3.24
CA PRO A 240 0.09 -9.51 4.08
C PRO A 240 1.57 -9.87 3.97
N VAL A 241 2.22 -10.09 5.11
CA VAL A 241 3.60 -10.58 5.17
C VAL A 241 3.54 -12.10 5.33
N PRO A 242 4.22 -12.89 4.47
CA PRO A 242 4.28 -14.34 4.61
C PRO A 242 4.68 -14.76 6.03
N ALA A 243 3.96 -15.73 6.62
CA ALA A 243 4.14 -16.14 8.02
C ALA A 243 5.58 -16.58 8.35
N ARG A 244 6.30 -17.19 7.40
CA ARG A 244 7.71 -17.60 7.57
C ARG A 244 8.64 -16.44 7.89
N THR A 245 8.31 -15.22 7.47
CA THR A 245 9.14 -14.03 7.71
C THR A 245 8.73 -13.16 8.89
N ALA A 246 7.52 -13.35 9.43
CA ALA A 246 7.12 -12.68 10.66
C ALA A 246 8.04 -13.06 11.83
N ILE A 247 8.52 -14.31 11.86
CA ILE A 247 9.41 -14.83 12.91
C ILE A 247 10.81 -14.19 12.82
N ALA A 248 11.37 -14.06 11.61
CA ALA A 248 12.70 -13.48 11.42
C ALA A 248 12.73 -11.96 11.69
N ALA A 249 11.67 -11.25 11.30
CA ALA A 249 11.55 -9.81 11.55
C ALA A 249 11.43 -9.48 13.05
N ASP A 250 10.71 -10.31 13.82
CA ASP A 250 10.55 -10.13 15.26
C ASP A 250 11.86 -10.42 16.02
N VAL A 251 12.62 -11.43 15.56
CA VAL A 251 13.96 -11.75 16.11
C VAL A 251 14.99 -10.67 15.77
N SER A 252 14.94 -10.05 14.59
CA SER A 252 15.84 -8.94 14.22
C SER A 252 15.46 -7.61 14.90
N ALA A 253 14.20 -7.44 15.33
CA ALA A 253 13.71 -6.27 16.04
C ALA A 253 13.90 -6.37 17.56
N ALA A 254 14.26 -7.55 18.08
CA ALA A 254 14.70 -7.69 19.47
C ALA A 254 15.90 -6.76 19.71
N PRO A 255 15.84 -5.85 20.69
CA PRO A 255 16.91 -4.91 20.94
C PRO A 255 18.23 -5.65 21.16
N ARG A 256 19.33 -5.09 20.65
CA ARG A 256 20.73 -5.53 20.89
C ARG A 256 21.14 -5.48 22.38
N SER A 257 20.20 -5.53 23.33
CA SER A 257 20.43 -5.65 24.76
C SER A 257 20.98 -7.03 25.18
N ILE A 258 21.16 -7.97 24.26
CA ILE A 258 21.93 -9.20 24.52
C ILE A 258 23.45 -8.96 24.41
N VAL A 259 23.90 -7.83 23.83
CA VAL A 259 25.34 -7.45 23.86
C VAL A 259 25.77 -6.92 25.24
N THR A 260 24.83 -6.58 26.12
CA THR A 260 25.13 -6.28 27.53
C THR A 260 25.47 -7.51 28.39
N GLY A 261 25.35 -8.73 27.85
CA GLY A 261 25.80 -9.96 28.53
C GLY A 261 27.30 -10.27 28.38
N ALA A 262 28.01 -9.57 27.48
CA ALA A 262 29.45 -9.75 27.27
C ALA A 262 30.30 -8.57 27.80
N ALA A 263 29.68 -7.60 28.48
CA ALA A 263 30.37 -6.48 29.11
C ALA A 263 30.90 -6.80 30.52
N SER A 264 30.63 -8.00 31.07
CA SER A 264 31.18 -8.47 32.34
C SER A 264 32.57 -9.13 32.22
N LEU A 265 33.17 -9.18 31.03
CA LEU A 265 34.48 -9.80 30.80
C LEU A 265 35.62 -8.84 30.38
N ILE A 266 35.42 -7.53 30.50
CA ILE A 266 36.50 -6.54 30.26
C ILE A 266 36.69 -5.69 31.52
N VAL A 267 37.14 -6.34 32.58
CA VAL A 267 37.84 -5.69 33.69
C VAL A 267 39.30 -5.53 33.25
N GLY A 268 39.75 -4.31 32.97
CA GLY A 268 41.20 -4.03 32.90
C GLY A 268 41.74 -3.08 31.83
N ARG A 269 40.94 -2.32 31.07
CA ARG A 269 41.50 -1.27 30.19
C ARG A 269 41.33 0.14 30.77
N PRO A 270 42.37 1.00 30.70
CA PRO A 270 42.32 2.36 31.22
C PRO A 270 41.32 3.22 30.43
N LEU A 271 40.60 4.07 31.17
CA LEU A 271 39.48 4.90 30.70
C LEU A 271 39.84 5.82 29.51
N SER A 272 41.12 6.13 29.31
CA SER A 272 41.63 6.97 28.23
C SER A 272 41.47 6.35 26.83
N ASP A 273 41.60 5.03 26.71
CA ASP A 273 41.54 4.35 25.40
C ASP A 273 40.10 4.16 24.91
N GLN A 274 39.15 4.06 25.84
CA GLN A 274 37.72 3.92 25.54
C GLN A 274 37.12 5.24 25.05
N LEU A 275 37.57 6.38 25.59
CA LEU A 275 37.15 7.70 25.12
C LEU A 275 37.69 7.99 23.72
N ALA A 276 38.93 7.60 23.42
CA ALA A 276 39.53 7.79 22.09
C ALA A 276 38.78 7.03 20.99
N THR A 277 38.34 5.79 21.25
CA THR A 277 37.58 4.99 20.27
C THR A 277 36.14 5.48 20.08
N LEU A 278 35.46 5.92 21.14
CA LEU A 278 34.12 6.49 21.03
C LEU A 278 34.10 7.83 20.30
N ILE A 279 35.10 8.70 20.54
CA ILE A 279 35.23 9.99 19.86
C ILE A 279 35.59 9.78 18.38
N ALA A 280 36.47 8.82 18.06
CA ALA A 280 36.82 8.49 16.68
C ALA A 280 35.63 7.93 15.88
N GLY A 281 34.81 7.08 16.49
CA GLY A 281 33.59 6.54 15.87
C GLY A 281 32.51 7.60 15.61
N ALA A 282 32.32 8.53 16.55
CA ALA A 282 31.37 9.63 16.41
C ALA A 282 31.79 10.64 15.32
N LEU A 283 33.09 10.92 15.20
CA LEU A 283 33.61 11.81 14.16
C LEU A 283 33.49 11.20 12.75
N LEU A 284 33.74 9.89 12.58
CA LEU A 284 33.59 9.22 11.28
C LEU A 284 32.14 9.18 10.80
N LEU A 285 31.18 8.91 11.68
CA LEU A 285 29.76 8.93 11.35
C LEU A 285 29.26 10.34 11.00
N GLY A 286 29.74 11.37 11.71
CA GLY A 286 29.46 12.77 11.40
C GLY A 286 30.01 13.20 10.03
N LEU A 287 31.19 12.70 9.64
CA LEU A 287 31.85 13.07 8.39
C LEU A 287 31.15 12.45 7.17
N VAL A 288 30.76 11.18 7.25
CA VAL A 288 30.02 10.49 6.17
C VAL A 288 28.62 11.10 5.99
N GLY A 289 27.91 11.37 7.09
CA GLY A 289 26.61 12.06 7.04
C GLY A 289 26.72 13.49 6.49
N GLY A 290 27.77 14.22 6.87
CA GLY A 290 28.05 15.57 6.37
C GLY A 290 28.34 15.61 4.88
N ILE A 291 29.14 14.67 4.36
CA ILE A 291 29.44 14.58 2.92
C ILE A 291 28.19 14.26 2.11
N ALA A 292 27.36 13.30 2.56
CA ALA A 292 26.12 12.96 1.87
C ALA A 292 25.13 14.14 1.81
N LEU A 293 24.98 14.89 2.91
CA LEU A 293 24.17 16.10 2.96
C LEU A 293 24.72 17.21 2.05
N MET A 294 26.03 17.36 1.99
CA MET A 294 26.69 18.36 1.15
C MET A 294 26.53 18.05 -0.35
N ILE A 295 26.67 16.78 -0.75
CA ILE A 295 26.38 16.32 -2.13
C ILE A 295 24.91 16.56 -2.49
N PHE A 296 23.98 16.30 -1.57
CA PHE A 296 22.57 16.55 -1.77
C PHE A 296 22.28 18.05 -1.97
N LEU A 297 22.86 18.93 -1.15
CA LEU A 297 22.73 20.39 -1.27
C LEU A 297 23.38 20.94 -2.55
N MET A 298 24.46 20.34 -3.03
CA MET A 298 25.06 20.70 -4.31
C MET A 298 24.17 20.33 -5.50
N ARG A 299 23.57 19.13 -5.49
CA ARG A 299 22.62 18.70 -6.54
C ARG A 299 21.37 19.57 -6.60
N THR A 300 20.81 19.97 -5.46
CA THR A 300 19.61 20.84 -5.44
C THR A 300 19.92 22.23 -6.00
N ARG A 301 21.11 22.79 -5.73
CA ARG A 301 21.56 24.05 -6.33
C ARG A 301 21.72 23.98 -7.85
N GLU A 302 22.26 22.89 -8.38
CA GLU A 302 22.45 22.72 -9.82
C GLU A 302 21.10 22.62 -10.56
N VAL A 303 20.14 21.92 -9.97
CA VAL A 303 18.77 21.82 -10.49
C VAL A 303 18.08 23.19 -10.46
N ALA A 304 18.17 23.92 -9.35
CA ALA A 304 17.61 25.26 -9.22
C ALA A 304 18.20 26.24 -10.27
N ALA A 305 19.51 26.19 -10.51
CA ALA A 305 20.18 27.00 -11.52
C ALA A 305 19.71 26.66 -12.95
N LYS A 306 19.53 25.37 -13.28
CA LYS A 306 18.99 24.94 -14.58
C LYS A 306 17.55 25.41 -14.80
N VAL A 307 16.71 25.35 -13.77
CA VAL A 307 15.32 25.83 -13.82
C VAL A 307 15.26 27.34 -14.02
N ALA A 308 16.04 28.12 -13.25
CA ALA A 308 16.11 29.58 -13.38
C ALA A 308 16.58 30.02 -14.78
N LYS A 309 17.59 29.33 -15.35
CA LYS A 309 18.09 29.60 -16.71
C LYS A 309 17.10 29.23 -17.81
N GLY A 310 16.26 28.22 -17.57
CA GLY A 310 15.16 27.85 -18.48
C GLY A 310 14.01 28.86 -18.48
N MET A 311 13.64 29.35 -17.29
CA MET A 311 12.53 30.29 -17.11
C MET A 311 12.83 31.67 -17.70
N THR A 312 14.04 32.18 -17.51
CA THR A 312 14.51 33.43 -18.13
C THR A 312 14.50 33.37 -19.67
N ARG A 313 14.94 32.26 -20.28
CA ARG A 313 14.86 32.08 -21.74
C ARG A 313 13.43 32.09 -22.27
N ARG A 314 12.47 31.54 -21.54
CA ARG A 314 11.05 31.55 -21.94
C ARG A 314 10.44 32.94 -21.85
N LEU A 315 10.73 33.68 -20.78
CA LEU A 315 10.27 35.07 -20.62
C LEU A 315 10.83 35.99 -21.72
N VAL A 316 12.12 35.87 -22.05
CA VAL A 316 12.73 36.68 -23.12
C VAL A 316 12.15 36.33 -24.50
N LYS A 317 11.89 35.05 -24.79
CA LYS A 317 11.22 34.65 -26.04
C LYS A 317 9.78 35.15 -26.13
N GLY A 318 9.03 35.07 -25.02
CA GLY A 318 7.65 35.57 -24.95
C GLY A 318 7.58 37.09 -25.16
N ALA A 319 8.47 37.84 -24.52
CA ALA A 319 8.55 39.29 -24.67
C ALA A 319 8.83 39.71 -26.12
N LYS A 320 9.81 39.07 -26.79
CA LYS A 320 10.13 39.35 -28.21
C LYS A 320 8.98 39.01 -29.16
N GLY A 321 8.26 37.90 -28.91
CA GLY A 321 7.08 37.54 -29.69
C GLY A 321 5.96 38.57 -29.58
N ALA A 322 5.69 39.06 -28.36
CA ALA A 322 4.70 40.09 -28.13
C ALA A 322 5.05 41.42 -28.82
N THR A 323 6.32 41.85 -28.79
CA THR A 323 6.74 43.09 -29.48
C THR A 323 6.62 42.98 -31.00
N GLN A 324 6.96 41.81 -31.59
CA GLN A 324 6.79 41.58 -33.03
C GLN A 324 5.32 41.57 -33.45
N ALA A 325 4.43 40.99 -32.64
CA ALA A 325 2.99 40.98 -32.90
C ALA A 325 2.41 42.40 -32.89
N ILE A 326 2.80 43.24 -31.92
CA ILE A 326 2.38 44.64 -31.85
C ILE A 326 2.90 45.43 -33.05
N ARG A 327 4.18 45.24 -33.42
CA ARG A 327 4.78 45.95 -34.57
C ARG A 327 4.07 45.63 -35.88
N LYS A 328 3.76 44.35 -36.14
CA LYS A 328 3.00 43.93 -37.34
C LYS A 328 1.60 44.55 -37.40
N LYS A 329 0.95 44.73 -36.25
CA LYS A 329 -0.41 45.27 -36.19
C LYS A 329 -0.45 46.76 -36.53
N ILE A 330 0.59 47.52 -36.18
CA ILE A 330 0.69 48.96 -36.46
C ILE A 330 1.00 49.23 -37.95
N THR A 331 1.75 48.35 -38.62
CA THR A 331 2.13 48.54 -40.04
C THR A 331 1.02 48.25 -41.04
N PHE A 332 -0.06 47.58 -40.62
CA PHE A 332 -1.22 47.30 -41.48
C PHE A 332 -2.30 48.40 -41.45
N THR A 333 -2.10 49.42 -40.61
CA THR A 333 -3.05 50.53 -40.39
C THR A 333 -2.57 51.88 -40.93
N SER A 334 -1.50 51.91 -41.74
CA SER A 334 -1.05 53.08 -42.50
C SER A 334 -1.05 52.78 -43.99
#